data_AF-A0A1G6LXY1-F1
#
_entry.id   AF-A0A1G6LXY1-F1
#
_cell.length_a   1.000
_cell.length_b   1.000
_cell.length_c   1.000
_cell.angle_alpha   90.00
_cell.angle_beta   90.00
_cell.angle_gamma   90.00
#
_symmetry.space_group_name_H-M   'P 1'
#
loop_
_entity.id
_entity.type
_entity.pdbx_description
1 polymer ?
#
loop_
_entity_poly.entity_id
_entity_poly.type
_entity_poly.pdbx_seq_one_letter_code
_entity_poly.pdbx_strand_id
1 'polypeptide(L)'
;MMSGVKQAIVQTVADNHWLNQPVVDAAIVAGLVALFVMIGNAVISSILHQSKITADRALATERFEFDKALAERKMALDRALTDWKRNAEFAERALSDFYEARSRMQAIRSPGSFGAENDDRVGRDAEVEAIRSSRDAYYPYLRRVRTHSNFFDDFYARRYRATALFGPEAEVPYQEIWRVLHRVNVAASMLVRDSGPLLHEQQFQTRQNLEYAIWEGSIDPDPLADQIAEAVTTAEKLFRPAIAHMPRNAEQVDR
;
A
#
# COMPACT_ATOMS: atom_id res chain seq x y z
N MET A 1 60.74 41.18 -37.88
CA MET A 1 61.79 40.92 -36.86
C MET A 1 62.44 39.53 -36.92
N MET A 2 61.90 38.53 -37.65
CA MET A 2 62.53 37.19 -37.76
C MET A 2 63.62 37.04 -38.85
N SER A 3 63.95 38.10 -39.60
CA SER A 3 64.93 38.05 -40.70
C SER A 3 66.40 38.16 -40.21
N GLY A 4 66.67 38.96 -39.17
CA GLY A 4 68.03 39.23 -38.70
C GLY A 4 68.70 38.09 -37.93
N VAL A 5 67.92 37.21 -37.28
CA VAL A 5 68.48 36.12 -36.45
C VAL A 5 69.09 35.01 -37.33
N LYS A 6 68.58 34.80 -38.55
CA LYS A 6 69.12 33.79 -39.47
C LYS A 6 70.50 34.18 -40.01
N GLN A 7 70.78 35.46 -40.23
CA GLN A 7 72.07 35.90 -40.77
C GLN A 7 73.19 35.89 -39.72
N ALA A 8 72.89 36.20 -38.46
CA ALA A 8 73.90 36.17 -37.40
C ALA A 8 74.39 34.75 -37.07
N ILE A 9 73.51 33.74 -37.12
CA ILE A 9 73.88 32.35 -36.80
C ILE A 9 74.73 31.71 -37.91
N VAL A 10 74.53 32.10 -39.17
CA VAL A 10 75.31 31.54 -40.30
C VAL A 10 76.76 32.04 -40.31
N GLN A 11 77.02 33.27 -39.85
CA GLN A 11 78.37 33.85 -39.89
C GLN A 11 79.30 33.27 -38.80
N THR A 12 78.78 32.87 -37.63
CA THR A 12 79.60 32.39 -36.51
C THR A 12 80.08 30.92 -36.68
N VAL A 13 79.51 30.18 -37.63
CA VAL A 13 79.86 28.77 -37.86
C VAL A 13 81.04 28.60 -38.83
N ALA A 14 81.39 29.62 -39.61
CA ALA A 14 82.40 29.49 -40.68
C ALA A 14 83.87 29.54 -40.22
N ASP A 15 84.19 30.08 -39.03
CA ASP A 15 85.59 30.39 -38.64
C ASP A 15 86.20 29.44 -37.58
N ASN A 16 85.53 28.36 -37.18
CA ASN A 16 86.03 27.43 -36.14
C ASN A 16 86.71 26.16 -36.73
N HIS A 17 88.02 26.24 -36.98
CA HIS A 17 88.84 25.17 -37.61
C HIS A 17 89.12 23.93 -36.71
N TRP A 18 88.66 23.92 -35.45
CA TRP A 18 88.79 22.76 -34.53
C TRP A 18 87.64 21.73 -34.65
N LEU A 19 86.64 21.98 -35.51
CA LEU A 19 85.52 21.07 -35.75
C LEU A 19 85.76 19.96 -36.78
N ASN A 20 86.87 19.96 -37.52
CA ASN A 20 87.13 18.94 -38.56
C ASN A 20 87.61 17.57 -38.02
N GLN A 21 87.36 17.25 -36.75
CA GLN A 21 87.51 15.88 -36.26
C GLN A 21 86.14 15.18 -36.32
N PRO A 22 85.98 14.07 -37.08
CA PRO A 22 84.69 13.41 -37.34
C PRO A 22 83.94 12.95 -36.07
N VAL A 23 84.62 12.91 -34.92
CA VAL A 23 84.05 12.54 -33.62
C VAL A 23 83.24 13.68 -32.98
N VAL A 24 83.64 14.95 -33.18
CA VAL A 24 82.96 16.11 -32.57
C VAL A 24 81.61 16.38 -33.25
N ASP A 25 81.58 16.29 -34.58
CA ASP A 25 80.34 16.44 -35.37
C ASP A 25 79.30 15.36 -35.01
N ALA A 26 79.74 14.11 -34.83
CA ALA A 26 78.86 13.01 -34.46
C ALA A 26 78.23 13.20 -33.07
N ALA A 27 78.98 13.73 -32.10
CA ALA A 27 78.48 13.97 -30.73
C ALA A 27 77.43 15.08 -30.69
N ILE A 28 77.62 16.16 -31.45
CA ILE A 28 76.66 17.27 -31.55
C ILE A 28 75.36 16.80 -32.22
N VAL A 29 75.47 16.06 -33.32
CA VAL A 29 74.31 15.49 -34.02
C VAL A 29 73.56 14.50 -33.11
N ALA A 30 74.27 13.62 -32.40
CA ALA A 30 73.66 12.68 -31.46
C ALA A 30 72.95 13.40 -30.29
N GLY A 31 73.54 14.46 -29.75
CA GLY A 31 72.93 15.28 -28.70
C GLY A 31 71.65 15.98 -29.16
N LEU A 32 71.64 16.53 -30.38
CA LEU A 32 70.45 17.14 -30.97
C LEU A 32 69.35 16.10 -31.23
N VAL A 33 69.70 14.94 -31.79
CA VAL A 33 68.73 13.84 -32.02
C VAL A 33 68.13 13.37 -30.69
N ALA A 34 68.95 13.18 -29.65
CA ALA A 34 68.47 12.79 -28.32
C ALA A 34 67.53 13.84 -27.71
N LEU A 35 67.84 15.14 -27.87
CA LEU A 35 66.96 16.23 -27.43
C LEU A 35 65.62 16.20 -28.17
N PHE A 36 65.62 16.02 -29.49
CA PHE A 36 64.38 15.92 -30.28
C PHE A 36 63.53 14.72 -29.88
N VAL A 37 64.15 13.56 -29.63
CA VAL A 37 63.44 12.37 -29.13
C VAL A 37 62.86 12.62 -27.74
N MET A 38 63.61 13.25 -26.84
CA MET A 38 63.13 13.57 -25.49
C MET A 38 61.95 14.55 -25.53
N ILE A 39 62.04 15.60 -26.34
CA ILE A 39 60.93 16.56 -26.55
C ILE A 39 59.73 15.86 -27.17
N GLY A 40 59.93 15.02 -28.19
CA GLY A 40 58.87 14.23 -28.83
C GLY A 40 58.15 13.32 -27.83
N ASN A 41 58.90 12.58 -27.01
CA ASN A 41 58.34 11.73 -25.96
C ASN A 41 57.58 12.53 -24.90
N ALA A 42 58.08 13.69 -24.48
CA ALA A 42 57.39 14.55 -23.52
C ALA A 42 56.06 15.08 -24.06
N VAL A 43 56.02 15.51 -25.32
CA VAL A 43 54.80 15.98 -26.00
C VAL A 43 53.79 14.84 -26.15
N ILE A 44 54.21 13.68 -26.66
CA ILE A 44 53.34 12.50 -26.80
C ILE A 44 52.78 12.07 -25.44
N SER A 45 53.62 12.02 -24.41
CA SER A 45 53.20 11.68 -23.04
C SER A 45 52.16 12.67 -22.49
N SER A 46 52.36 13.97 -22.72
CA SER A 46 51.40 15.00 -22.30
C SER A 46 50.05 14.86 -23.01
N ILE A 47 50.05 14.64 -24.32
CA ILE A 47 48.84 14.43 -25.12
C ILE A 47 48.11 13.16 -24.67
N LEU A 48 48.84 12.05 -24.47
CA LEU A 48 48.26 10.80 -23.97
C LEU A 48 47.65 11.00 -22.59
N HIS A 49 48.32 11.72 -21.68
CA HIS A 49 47.81 11.99 -20.35
C HIS A 49 46.53 12.83 -20.38
N GLN A 50 46.48 13.88 -21.22
CA GLN A 50 45.26 14.67 -21.40
C GLN A 50 44.12 13.81 -21.98
N SER A 51 44.40 13.02 -23.02
CA SER A 51 43.39 12.13 -23.63
C SER A 51 42.85 11.11 -22.61
N LYS A 52 43.72 10.57 -21.77
CA LYS A 52 43.37 9.66 -20.69
C LYS A 52 42.49 10.35 -19.64
N ILE A 53 42.86 11.53 -19.17
CA ILE A 53 42.05 12.31 -18.22
C ILE A 53 40.67 12.60 -18.80
N THR A 54 40.57 12.95 -20.09
CA THR A 54 39.26 13.20 -20.72
C THR A 54 38.42 11.93 -20.83
N ALA A 55 39.02 10.79 -21.18
CA ALA A 55 38.33 9.51 -21.23
C ALA A 55 37.87 9.06 -19.83
N ASP A 56 38.73 9.19 -18.82
CA ASP A 56 38.42 8.84 -17.44
C ASP A 56 37.30 9.74 -16.88
N ARG A 57 37.30 11.04 -17.20
CA ARG A 57 36.21 11.96 -16.83
C ARG A 57 34.89 11.58 -17.49
N ALA A 58 34.91 11.28 -18.79
CA ALA A 58 33.71 10.86 -19.50
C ALA A 58 33.11 9.58 -18.90
N LEU A 59 33.95 8.58 -18.62
CA LEU A 59 33.52 7.33 -17.97
C LEU A 59 33.01 7.58 -16.54
N ALA A 60 33.63 8.47 -15.78
CA ALA A 60 33.16 8.82 -14.44
C ALA A 60 31.79 9.50 -14.47
N THR A 61 31.56 10.42 -15.42
CA THR A 61 30.26 11.07 -15.60
C THR A 61 29.19 10.08 -16.02
N GLU A 62 29.48 9.19 -16.98
CA GLU A 62 28.53 8.16 -17.42
C GLU A 62 28.14 7.21 -16.28
N ARG A 63 29.12 6.74 -15.50
CA ARG A 63 28.86 5.91 -14.30
C ARG A 63 28.03 6.64 -13.26
N PHE A 64 28.34 7.90 -13.00
CA PHE A 64 27.58 8.70 -12.05
C PHE A 64 26.13 8.89 -12.48
N GLU A 65 25.88 9.17 -13.76
CA GLU A 65 24.51 9.28 -14.28
C GLU A 65 23.77 7.94 -14.24
N PHE A 66 24.46 6.83 -14.53
CA PHE A 66 23.88 5.49 -14.40
C PHE A 66 23.48 5.17 -12.95
N ASP A 67 24.38 5.41 -11.99
CA ASP A 67 24.12 5.17 -10.57
C ASP A 67 22.99 6.05 -10.05
N LYS A 68 22.92 7.31 -10.50
CA LYS A 68 21.82 8.22 -10.20
C LYS A 68 20.49 7.70 -10.73
N ALA A 69 20.43 7.28 -12.00
CA ALA A 69 19.23 6.72 -12.61
C ALA A 69 18.76 5.43 -11.90
N LEU A 70 19.72 4.58 -11.50
CA LEU A 70 19.43 3.38 -10.72
C LEU A 70 18.86 3.71 -9.34
N ALA A 71 19.45 4.70 -8.65
CA ALA A 71 18.99 5.14 -7.34
C ALA A 71 17.57 5.73 -7.40
N GLU A 72 17.27 6.55 -8.39
CA GLU A 72 15.93 7.12 -8.61
C GLU A 72 14.88 6.03 -8.87
N ARG A 73 15.20 5.04 -9.73
CA ARG A 73 14.33 3.88 -9.98
C ARG A 73 14.08 3.07 -8.72
N LYS A 74 15.13 2.81 -7.93
CA LYS A 74 15.01 2.09 -6.66
C LYS A 74 14.12 2.84 -5.67
N MET A 75 14.31 4.15 -5.50
CA MET A 75 13.47 4.96 -4.61
C MET A 75 12.00 4.95 -5.03
N ALA A 76 11.72 4.98 -6.34
CA ALA A 76 10.35 4.90 -6.84
C ALA A 76 9.71 3.54 -6.53
N LEU A 77 10.45 2.44 -6.73
CA LEU A 77 9.99 1.09 -6.40
C LEU A 77 9.75 0.91 -4.90
N ASP A 78 10.65 1.41 -4.05
CA ASP A 78 10.52 1.32 -2.60
C ASP A 78 9.28 2.08 -2.09
N ARG A 79 8.97 3.24 -2.68
CA ARG A 79 7.74 4.00 -2.37
C ARG A 79 6.49 3.22 -2.80
N ALA A 80 6.45 2.74 -4.03
CA ALA A 80 5.32 1.97 -4.55
C ALA A 80 5.08 0.68 -3.73
N LEU A 81 6.15 -0.01 -3.33
CA LEU A 81 6.08 -1.20 -2.49
C LEU A 81 5.52 -0.87 -1.10
N THR A 82 5.94 0.25 -0.51
CA THR A 82 5.47 0.70 0.80
C THR A 82 3.98 1.05 0.77
N ASP A 83 3.55 1.79 -0.25
CA ASP A 83 2.14 2.15 -0.45
C ASP A 83 1.28 0.91 -0.67
N TRP A 84 1.75 -0.03 -1.51
CA TRP A 84 1.06 -1.30 -1.73
C TRP A 84 0.91 -2.11 -0.45
N LYS A 85 1.99 -2.30 0.33
CA LYS A 85 1.95 -3.06 1.59
C LYS A 85 0.92 -2.48 2.55
N ARG A 86 0.92 -1.16 2.74
CA ARG A 86 -0.06 -0.47 3.61
C ARG A 86 -1.50 -0.72 3.17
N ASN A 87 -1.75 -0.68 1.86
CA ASN A 87 -3.09 -0.89 1.31
C ASN A 87 -3.50 -2.36 1.41
N ALA A 88 -2.60 -3.30 1.12
CA ALA A 88 -2.83 -4.73 1.21
C ALA A 88 -3.12 -5.19 2.66
N GLU A 89 -2.32 -4.75 3.62
CA GLU A 89 -2.53 -5.04 5.05
C GLU A 89 -3.88 -4.52 5.55
N PHE A 90 -4.26 -3.30 5.14
CA PHE A 90 -5.58 -2.78 5.48
C PHE A 90 -6.70 -3.59 4.83
N ALA A 91 -6.58 -3.91 3.54
CA ALA A 91 -7.57 -4.66 2.78
C ALA A 91 -7.79 -6.07 3.36
N GLU A 92 -6.73 -6.77 3.74
CA GLU A 92 -6.78 -8.08 4.39
C GLU A 92 -7.52 -8.01 5.73
N ARG A 93 -7.17 -7.03 6.55
CA ARG A 93 -7.81 -6.83 7.85
C ARG A 93 -9.29 -6.47 7.69
N ALA A 94 -9.62 -5.58 6.75
CA ALA A 94 -11.01 -5.20 6.46
C ALA A 94 -11.85 -6.41 6.01
N LEU A 95 -11.34 -7.24 5.09
CA LEU A 95 -12.04 -8.46 4.66
C LEU A 95 -12.26 -9.45 5.80
N SER A 96 -11.25 -9.61 6.66
CA SER A 96 -11.38 -10.44 7.85
C SER A 96 -12.49 -9.93 8.77
N ASP A 97 -12.57 -8.62 8.99
CA ASP A 97 -13.67 -8.05 9.79
C ASP A 97 -15.04 -8.27 9.12
N PHE A 98 -15.16 -8.23 7.79
CA PHE A 98 -16.43 -8.52 7.09
C PHE A 98 -16.90 -9.96 7.29
N TYR A 99 -15.98 -10.93 7.23
CA TYR A 99 -16.33 -12.32 7.50
C TYR A 99 -16.70 -12.53 8.98
N GLU A 100 -15.98 -11.87 9.88
CA GLU A 100 -16.30 -11.90 11.32
C GLU A 100 -17.66 -11.24 11.60
N ALA A 101 -17.97 -10.12 10.96
CA ALA A 101 -19.25 -9.43 11.08
C ALA A 101 -20.40 -10.34 10.64
N ARG A 102 -20.27 -11.04 9.50
CA ARG A 102 -21.24 -12.05 9.07
C ARG A 102 -21.45 -13.12 10.14
N SER A 103 -20.38 -13.71 10.65
CA SER A 103 -20.47 -14.77 11.67
C SER A 103 -21.12 -14.28 12.97
N ARG A 104 -20.79 -13.08 13.42
CA ARG A 104 -21.40 -12.46 14.61
C ARG A 104 -22.87 -12.13 14.39
N MET A 105 -23.25 -11.67 13.20
CA MET A 105 -24.66 -11.43 12.86
C MET A 105 -25.49 -12.72 12.89
N GLN A 106 -24.95 -13.83 12.41
CA GLN A 106 -25.59 -15.15 12.53
C GLN A 106 -25.74 -15.56 14.01
N ALA A 107 -24.68 -15.40 14.81
CA ALA A 107 -24.75 -15.70 16.25
C ALA A 107 -25.79 -14.82 16.98
N ILE A 108 -25.87 -13.53 16.65
CA ILE A 108 -26.87 -12.60 17.19
C ILE A 108 -28.28 -13.10 16.86
N ARG A 109 -28.53 -13.47 15.59
CA ARG A 109 -29.84 -13.87 15.07
C ARG A 109 -30.19 -15.36 15.27
N SER A 110 -29.33 -16.11 15.95
CA SER A 110 -29.56 -17.52 16.23
C SER A 110 -30.78 -17.71 17.15
N PRO A 111 -31.76 -18.56 16.78
CA PRO A 111 -32.99 -18.71 17.54
C PRO A 111 -32.81 -19.41 18.90
N GLY A 112 -31.74 -20.19 19.07
CA GLY A 112 -31.47 -20.87 20.33
C GLY A 112 -31.13 -19.87 21.43
N SER A 113 -31.72 -20.00 22.61
CA SER A 113 -31.39 -19.19 23.78
C SER A 113 -31.05 -20.04 25.00
N PHE A 114 -30.13 -19.54 25.82
CA PHE A 114 -29.77 -20.14 27.10
C PHE A 114 -30.40 -19.35 28.25
N GLY A 115 -30.89 -20.05 29.28
CA GLY A 115 -31.58 -19.40 30.41
C GLY A 115 -30.78 -18.26 31.07
N ALA A 116 -29.45 -18.40 31.13
CA ALA A 116 -28.55 -17.40 31.70
C ALA A 116 -28.45 -16.09 30.89
N GLU A 117 -28.96 -16.04 29.65
CA GLU A 117 -28.95 -14.84 28.81
C GLU A 117 -29.90 -13.75 29.30
N ASN A 118 -30.82 -14.06 30.21
CA ASN A 118 -31.83 -13.14 30.70
C ASN A 118 -31.54 -12.59 32.11
N ASP A 119 -30.47 -13.05 32.76
CA ASP A 119 -30.20 -12.74 34.17
C ASP A 119 -29.84 -11.27 34.44
N ASP A 120 -29.36 -10.54 33.42
CA ASP A 120 -29.04 -9.11 33.49
C ASP A 120 -30.20 -8.19 33.04
N ARG A 121 -31.39 -8.75 32.80
CA ARG A 121 -32.56 -7.97 32.39
C ARG A 121 -33.18 -7.21 33.56
N VAL A 122 -33.10 -5.88 33.50
CA VAL A 122 -33.67 -4.99 34.51
C VAL A 122 -35.18 -5.19 34.63
N GLY A 123 -35.67 -5.34 35.87
CA GLY A 123 -37.11 -5.44 36.19
C GLY A 123 -37.72 -6.82 36.02
N ARG A 124 -36.94 -7.84 35.63
CA ARG A 124 -37.41 -9.22 35.41
C ARG A 124 -38.22 -9.81 36.57
N ASP A 125 -37.73 -9.67 37.80
CA ASP A 125 -38.36 -10.29 38.98
C ASP A 125 -39.69 -9.64 39.40
N ALA A 126 -39.93 -8.39 38.96
CA ALA A 126 -41.17 -7.67 39.25
C ALA A 126 -42.29 -7.94 38.23
N GLU A 127 -42.00 -8.71 37.17
CA GLU A 127 -42.95 -8.97 36.08
C GLU A 127 -43.80 -10.22 36.32
N VAL A 128 -45.07 -10.12 35.90
CA VAL A 128 -45.97 -11.27 35.80
C VAL A 128 -45.39 -12.31 34.83
N GLU A 129 -45.53 -13.60 35.15
CA GLU A 129 -44.93 -14.73 34.41
C GLU A 129 -45.17 -14.65 32.89
N ALA A 130 -46.38 -14.30 32.45
CA ALA A 130 -46.71 -14.20 31.04
C ALA A 130 -45.88 -13.11 30.30
N ILE A 131 -45.69 -11.94 30.92
CA ILE A 131 -44.89 -10.85 30.36
C ILE A 131 -43.41 -11.23 30.42
N ARG A 132 -42.95 -11.78 31.55
CA ARG A 132 -41.56 -12.22 31.75
C ARG A 132 -41.14 -13.26 30.72
N SER A 133 -41.95 -14.29 30.52
CA SER A 133 -41.70 -15.33 29.51
C SER A 133 -41.63 -14.75 28.09
N SER A 134 -42.55 -13.85 27.73
CA SER A 134 -42.51 -13.20 26.41
C SER A 134 -41.28 -12.31 26.24
N ARG A 135 -40.84 -11.58 27.28
CA ARG A 135 -39.64 -10.72 27.20
C ARG A 135 -38.35 -11.52 27.16
N ASP A 136 -38.28 -12.59 27.97
CA ASP A 136 -37.13 -13.49 28.04
C ASP A 136 -36.89 -14.23 26.72
N ALA A 137 -37.91 -14.35 25.86
CA ALA A 137 -37.77 -14.89 24.50
C ALA A 137 -37.00 -13.95 23.54
N TYR A 138 -37.04 -12.64 23.75
CA TYR A 138 -36.49 -11.64 22.82
C TYR A 138 -35.32 -10.82 23.38
N TYR A 139 -35.14 -10.78 24.70
CA TYR A 139 -34.00 -10.12 25.31
C TYR A 139 -32.63 -10.69 24.92
N PRO A 140 -32.45 -12.01 24.69
CA PRO A 140 -31.15 -12.57 24.30
C PRO A 140 -30.51 -11.88 23.08
N TYR A 141 -31.30 -11.45 22.11
CA TYR A 141 -30.82 -10.73 20.92
C TYR A 141 -30.19 -9.38 21.29
N LEU A 142 -30.83 -8.62 22.19
CA LEU A 142 -30.30 -7.34 22.68
C LEU A 142 -28.99 -7.55 23.45
N ARG A 143 -28.93 -8.60 24.27
CA ARG A 143 -27.72 -8.96 25.00
C ARG A 143 -26.58 -9.30 24.05
N ARG A 144 -26.81 -10.13 23.03
CA ARG A 144 -25.78 -10.50 22.03
C ARG A 144 -25.30 -9.29 21.22
N VAL A 145 -26.21 -8.39 20.82
CA VAL A 145 -25.84 -7.11 20.19
C VAL A 145 -24.91 -6.33 21.12
N ARG A 146 -25.24 -6.20 22.40
CA ARG A 146 -24.39 -5.53 23.40
C ARG A 146 -23.05 -6.24 23.60
N THR A 147 -23.03 -7.58 23.65
CA THR A 147 -21.80 -8.37 23.77
C THR A 147 -20.83 -8.13 22.62
N HIS A 148 -21.35 -7.84 21.43
CA HIS A 148 -20.53 -7.57 20.24
C HIS A 148 -20.39 -6.08 19.89
N SER A 149 -20.87 -5.14 20.72
CA SER A 149 -20.90 -3.71 20.38
C SER A 149 -19.53 -3.15 20.05
N ASN A 150 -18.52 -3.42 20.88
CA ASN A 150 -17.16 -2.92 20.68
C ASN A 150 -16.59 -3.30 19.31
N PHE A 151 -16.87 -4.53 18.85
CA PHE A 151 -16.46 -4.98 17.52
C PHE A 151 -17.17 -4.18 16.43
N PHE A 152 -18.48 -3.99 16.53
CA PHE A 152 -19.24 -3.27 15.51
C PHE A 152 -18.90 -1.77 15.48
N ASP A 153 -18.57 -1.18 16.61
CA ASP A 153 -18.08 0.20 16.71
C ASP A 153 -16.72 0.34 16.01
N ASP A 154 -15.78 -0.55 16.31
CA ASP A 154 -14.45 -0.58 15.66
C ASP A 154 -14.55 -0.89 14.16
N PHE A 155 -15.40 -1.84 13.79
CA PHE A 155 -15.68 -2.21 12.40
C PHE A 155 -16.22 -1.01 11.65
N TYR A 156 -17.24 -0.34 12.18
CA TYR A 156 -17.86 0.80 11.51
C TYR A 156 -16.92 2.00 11.45
N ALA A 157 -16.08 2.23 12.46
CA ALA A 157 -15.08 3.31 12.44
C ALA A 157 -14.05 3.15 11.30
N ARG A 158 -13.71 1.92 10.89
CA ARG A 158 -12.73 1.68 9.80
C ARG A 158 -13.22 2.14 8.44
N ARG A 159 -14.52 2.37 8.26
CA ARG A 159 -15.08 2.91 7.02
C ARG A 159 -14.40 4.22 6.60
N TYR A 160 -14.03 5.09 7.54
CA TYR A 160 -13.38 6.37 7.21
C TYR A 160 -12.01 6.16 6.57
N ARG A 161 -11.25 5.18 7.06
CA ARG A 161 -9.96 4.82 6.48
C ARG A 161 -10.13 4.07 5.16
N ALA A 162 -11.15 3.21 5.05
CA ALA A 162 -11.49 2.56 3.80
C ALA A 162 -11.81 3.59 2.71
N THR A 163 -12.63 4.60 3.02
CA THR A 163 -12.97 5.70 2.12
C THR A 163 -11.74 6.50 1.69
N ALA A 164 -10.82 6.78 2.61
CA ALA A 164 -9.59 7.50 2.30
C ALA A 164 -8.64 6.73 1.38
N LEU A 165 -8.58 5.39 1.50
CA LEU A 165 -7.65 4.54 0.74
C LEU A 165 -8.24 4.03 -0.58
N PHE A 166 -9.54 3.75 -0.64
CA PHE A 166 -10.20 3.06 -1.75
C PHE A 166 -11.35 3.87 -2.38
N GLY A 167 -11.64 5.06 -1.87
CA GLY A 167 -12.69 5.94 -2.38
C GLY A 167 -14.07 5.72 -1.72
N PRO A 168 -15.06 6.55 -2.07
CA PRO A 168 -16.36 6.60 -1.38
C PRO A 168 -17.17 5.30 -1.45
N GLU A 169 -17.00 4.50 -2.50
CA GLU A 169 -17.68 3.21 -2.63
C GLU A 169 -17.28 2.21 -1.54
N ALA A 170 -16.11 2.39 -0.93
CA ALA A 170 -15.61 1.51 0.13
C ALA A 170 -16.43 1.60 1.43
N GLU A 171 -17.24 2.65 1.61
CA GLU A 171 -18.13 2.81 2.76
C GLU A 171 -19.42 1.98 2.63
N VAL A 172 -19.90 1.73 1.41
CA VAL A 172 -21.18 1.06 1.14
C VAL A 172 -21.35 -0.26 1.90
N PRO A 173 -20.42 -1.23 1.83
CA PRO A 173 -20.62 -2.51 2.52
C PRO A 173 -20.64 -2.36 4.05
N TYR A 174 -19.98 -1.35 4.63
CA TYR A 174 -20.08 -1.07 6.07
C TYR A 174 -21.47 -0.58 6.45
N GLN A 175 -22.05 0.32 5.65
CA GLN A 175 -23.40 0.84 5.89
C GLN A 175 -24.46 -0.26 5.80
N GLU A 176 -24.31 -1.21 4.87
CA GLU A 176 -25.22 -2.34 4.74
C GLU A 176 -25.23 -3.21 6.00
N ILE A 177 -24.05 -3.63 6.50
CA ILE A 177 -23.94 -4.39 7.75
C ILE A 177 -24.51 -3.60 8.94
N TRP A 178 -24.19 -2.32 9.03
CA TRP A 178 -24.68 -1.45 10.11
C TRP A 178 -26.21 -1.32 10.09
N ARG A 179 -26.81 -1.20 8.90
CA ARG A 179 -28.26 -1.12 8.73
C ARG A 179 -28.95 -2.40 9.19
N VAL A 180 -28.38 -3.57 8.87
CA VAL A 180 -28.92 -4.86 9.33
C VAL A 180 -28.82 -4.96 10.86
N LEU A 181 -27.66 -4.64 11.45
CA LEU A 181 -27.48 -4.63 12.92
C LEU A 181 -28.51 -3.72 13.60
N HIS A 182 -28.72 -2.51 13.07
CA HIS A 182 -29.70 -1.57 13.62
C HIS A 182 -31.13 -2.12 13.52
N ARG A 183 -31.50 -2.71 12.38
CA ARG A 183 -32.81 -3.34 12.18
C ARG A 183 -33.07 -4.46 13.19
N VAL A 184 -32.09 -5.32 13.43
CA VAL A 184 -32.16 -6.38 14.46
C VAL A 184 -32.35 -5.79 15.85
N ASN A 185 -31.55 -4.78 16.21
CA ASN A 185 -31.60 -4.14 17.53
C ASN A 185 -32.96 -3.44 17.79
N VAL A 186 -33.47 -2.71 16.80
CA VAL A 186 -34.79 -2.06 16.89
C VAL A 186 -35.89 -3.09 17.02
N ALA A 187 -35.86 -4.15 16.20
CA ALA A 187 -36.88 -5.19 16.24
C ALA A 187 -36.92 -5.93 17.58
N ALA A 188 -35.76 -6.36 18.09
CA ALA A 188 -35.65 -6.97 19.40
C ALA A 188 -36.13 -6.04 20.53
N SER A 189 -35.79 -4.74 20.46
CA SER A 189 -36.22 -3.75 21.44
C SER A 189 -37.75 -3.57 21.45
N MET A 190 -38.36 -3.51 20.27
CA MET A 190 -39.82 -3.44 20.13
C MET A 190 -40.51 -4.69 20.66
N LEU A 191 -39.99 -5.88 20.36
CA LEU A 191 -40.55 -7.16 20.84
C LEU A 191 -40.48 -7.30 22.37
N VAL A 192 -39.38 -6.85 22.99
CA VAL A 192 -39.26 -6.81 24.46
C VAL A 192 -40.27 -5.82 25.04
N ARG A 193 -40.36 -4.61 24.48
CA ARG A 193 -41.26 -3.56 24.98
C ARG A 193 -42.74 -3.95 24.85
N ASP A 194 -43.12 -4.44 23.67
CA ASP A 194 -44.51 -4.65 23.24
C ASP A 194 -44.95 -6.12 23.44
N SER A 195 -44.56 -6.72 24.57
CA SER A 195 -44.78 -8.13 24.97
C SER A 195 -46.21 -8.44 25.47
N GLY A 196 -47.17 -7.56 25.20
CA GLY A 196 -48.57 -7.70 25.61
C GLY A 196 -49.38 -8.66 24.72
N PRO A 197 -50.64 -8.96 25.12
CA PRO A 197 -51.56 -9.72 24.29
C PRO A 197 -51.85 -8.96 22.99
N LEU A 198 -51.88 -9.70 21.87
CA LEU A 198 -52.22 -9.17 20.56
C LEU A 198 -53.74 -9.09 20.46
N LEU A 199 -54.28 -7.87 20.29
CA LEU A 199 -55.71 -7.60 20.24
C LEU A 199 -56.22 -7.45 18.81
N HIS A 200 -55.33 -7.14 17.85
CA HIS A 200 -55.68 -6.82 16.48
C HIS A 200 -54.74 -7.49 15.47
N GLU A 201 -55.27 -7.88 14.30
CA GLU A 201 -54.51 -8.52 13.21
C GLU A 201 -53.27 -7.72 12.81
N GLN A 202 -53.37 -6.39 12.78
CA GLN A 202 -52.24 -5.52 12.44
C GLN A 202 -51.07 -5.67 13.43
N GLN A 203 -51.34 -5.93 14.71
CA GLN A 203 -50.30 -6.16 15.72
C GLN A 203 -49.63 -7.51 15.51
N PHE A 204 -50.38 -8.53 15.08
CA PHE A 204 -49.84 -9.84 14.72
C PHE A 204 -48.88 -9.72 13.53
N GLN A 205 -49.29 -9.06 12.45
CA GLN A 205 -48.43 -8.82 11.28
C GLN A 205 -47.19 -8.01 11.63
N THR A 206 -47.34 -6.98 12.47
CA THR A 206 -46.20 -6.18 12.95
C THR A 206 -45.23 -7.05 13.74
N ARG A 207 -45.71 -7.84 14.70
CA ARG A 207 -44.88 -8.75 15.49
C ARG A 207 -44.14 -9.76 14.61
N GLN A 208 -44.84 -10.37 13.66
CA GLN A 208 -44.26 -11.33 12.73
C GLN A 208 -43.13 -10.70 11.89
N ASN A 209 -43.32 -9.47 11.41
CA ASN A 209 -42.28 -8.73 10.69
C ASN A 209 -41.05 -8.42 11.55
N LEU A 210 -41.25 -8.15 12.84
CA LEU A 210 -40.14 -7.94 13.78
C LEU A 210 -39.42 -9.26 14.08
N GLU A 211 -40.15 -10.36 14.24
CA GLU A 211 -39.62 -11.71 14.43
C GLU A 211 -38.75 -12.14 13.24
N TYR A 212 -39.20 -11.88 12.01
CA TYR A 212 -38.39 -12.13 10.80
C TYR A 212 -37.05 -11.39 10.80
N ALA A 213 -36.98 -10.20 11.39
CA ALA A 213 -35.73 -9.46 11.47
C ALA A 213 -34.73 -10.11 12.45
N ILE A 214 -35.19 -10.71 13.54
CA ILE A 214 -34.31 -11.25 14.60
C ILE A 214 -34.00 -12.74 14.46
N TRP A 215 -34.84 -13.52 13.77
CA TRP A 215 -34.66 -14.97 13.63
C TRP A 215 -34.11 -15.34 12.26
N GLU A 216 -32.88 -15.82 12.23
CA GLU A 216 -32.29 -16.42 11.03
C GLU A 216 -33.11 -17.65 10.60
N GLY A 217 -33.43 -17.74 9.31
CA GLY A 217 -34.19 -18.86 8.73
C GLY A 217 -35.69 -18.90 9.05
N SER A 218 -36.24 -17.85 9.68
CA SER A 218 -37.68 -17.75 9.93
C SER A 218 -38.52 -17.48 8.67
N ILE A 219 -37.88 -16.98 7.61
CA ILE A 219 -38.45 -16.77 6.28
C ILE A 219 -37.43 -17.25 5.23
N ASP A 220 -37.92 -17.85 4.15
CA ASP A 220 -37.11 -18.34 3.02
C ASP A 220 -37.59 -17.67 1.72
N PRO A 221 -36.77 -16.81 1.07
CA PRO A 221 -35.40 -16.46 1.45
C PRO A 221 -35.33 -15.50 2.65
N ASP A 222 -34.21 -15.52 3.40
CA ASP A 222 -33.92 -14.56 4.49
C ASP A 222 -33.30 -13.28 3.92
N PRO A 223 -34.07 -12.18 3.81
CA PRO A 223 -33.59 -10.96 3.15
C PRO A 223 -32.42 -10.28 3.88
N LEU A 224 -32.27 -10.50 5.20
CA LEU A 224 -31.16 -9.93 5.96
C LEU A 224 -29.89 -10.74 5.75
N ALA A 225 -30.00 -12.07 5.65
CA ALA A 225 -28.86 -12.93 5.31
C ALA A 225 -28.34 -12.59 3.91
N ASP A 226 -29.23 -12.38 2.94
CA ASP A 226 -28.87 -11.96 1.58
C ASP A 226 -28.17 -10.60 1.58
N GLN A 227 -28.69 -9.63 2.33
CA GLN A 227 -28.08 -8.30 2.46
C GLN A 227 -26.67 -8.36 3.08
N ILE A 228 -26.46 -9.21 4.09
CA ILE A 228 -25.13 -9.45 4.67
C ILE A 228 -24.20 -10.10 3.64
N ALA A 229 -24.68 -11.10 2.89
CA ALA A 229 -23.89 -11.78 1.87
C ALA A 229 -23.49 -10.84 0.71
N GLU A 230 -24.39 -9.97 0.29
CA GLU A 230 -24.14 -8.94 -0.71
C GLU A 230 -23.11 -7.92 -0.21
N ALA A 231 -23.20 -7.48 1.04
CA ALA A 231 -22.22 -6.59 1.65
C ALA A 231 -20.81 -7.22 1.68
N VAL A 232 -20.71 -8.51 2.05
CA VAL A 232 -19.44 -9.26 2.02
C VAL A 232 -18.92 -9.37 0.59
N THR A 233 -19.77 -9.72 -0.38
CA THR A 233 -19.39 -9.82 -1.79
C THR A 233 -18.89 -8.48 -2.35
N THR A 234 -19.52 -7.38 -1.94
CA THR A 234 -19.12 -6.02 -2.31
C THR A 234 -17.76 -5.67 -1.71
N ALA A 235 -17.54 -5.98 -0.43
CA ALA A 235 -16.23 -5.81 0.21
C ALA A 235 -15.14 -6.65 -0.47
N GLU A 236 -15.44 -7.91 -0.84
CA GLU A 236 -14.51 -8.77 -1.58
C GLU A 236 -14.08 -8.17 -2.92
N LYS A 237 -15.03 -7.65 -3.70
CA LYS A 237 -14.73 -6.99 -4.98
C LYS A 237 -13.80 -5.79 -4.82
N LEU A 238 -13.96 -5.03 -3.72
CA LEU A 238 -13.17 -3.84 -3.44
C LEU A 238 -11.77 -4.16 -2.91
N PHE A 239 -11.66 -5.08 -1.95
CA PHE A 239 -10.42 -5.28 -1.20
C PHE A 239 -9.53 -6.39 -1.75
N ARG A 240 -10.09 -7.44 -2.38
CA ARG A 240 -9.26 -8.54 -2.95
C ARG A 240 -8.24 -8.06 -3.99
N PRO A 241 -8.55 -7.11 -4.89
CA PRO A 241 -7.57 -6.64 -5.87
C PRO A 241 -6.31 -6.07 -5.23
N ALA A 242 -6.44 -5.35 -4.10
CA ALA A 242 -5.32 -4.75 -3.39
C ALA A 242 -4.38 -5.79 -2.74
N ILE A 243 -4.93 -6.95 -2.37
CA ILE A 243 -4.17 -8.06 -1.80
C ILE A 243 -3.48 -8.88 -2.91
N ALA A 244 -4.21 -9.17 -3.99
CA ALA A 244 -3.74 -10.07 -5.05
C ALA A 244 -2.67 -9.45 -5.97
N HIS A 245 -2.75 -8.14 -6.22
CA HIS A 245 -1.86 -7.48 -7.17
C HIS A 245 -0.69 -6.86 -6.45
N MET A 246 0.31 -7.68 -6.12
CA MET A 246 1.65 -7.15 -5.88
C MET A 246 2.10 -6.39 -7.13
N PRO A 247 2.64 -5.17 -7.03
CA PRO A 247 3.24 -4.49 -8.17
C PRO A 247 4.33 -5.42 -8.72
N ARG A 248 4.05 -6.10 -9.85
CA ARG A 248 5.05 -6.91 -10.53
C ARG A 248 6.19 -5.98 -10.90
N ASN A 249 7.41 -6.42 -10.63
CA ASN A 249 8.63 -5.68 -10.94
C ASN A 249 8.53 -5.05 -12.33
N ALA A 250 8.93 -3.78 -12.44
CA ALA A 250 8.89 -2.99 -13.67
C ALA A 250 9.68 -3.59 -14.86
N GLU A 251 10.26 -4.79 -14.72
CA GLU A 251 10.93 -5.53 -15.78
C GLU A 251 10.00 -5.94 -16.94
N GLN A 252 8.67 -5.84 -16.79
CA GLN A 252 7.73 -6.02 -17.92
C GLN A 252 7.48 -4.76 -18.75
N VAL A 253 8.03 -3.58 -18.37
CA VAL A 253 7.82 -2.33 -19.13
C VAL A 253 8.82 -2.16 -20.29
N ASP A 254 9.92 -2.93 -20.31
CA ASP A 254 10.98 -2.85 -21.33
C ASP A 254 11.04 -4.08 -22.27
N ARG A 255 9.97 -4.88 -22.38
CA ARG A 255 9.81 -5.90 -23.45
C ARG A 255 8.67 -5.54 -24.38
#